data_AF-A0A836G337-F1
#
_entry.id   AF-A0A836G337-F1
#
_cell.length_a   1.000
_cell.length_b   1.000
_cell.length_c   1.000
_cell.angle_alpha   90.00
_cell.angle_beta   90.00
_cell.angle_gamma   90.00
#
_symmetry.space_group_name_H-M   'P 1'
#
loop_
_entity.id
_entity.type
_entity.pdbx_description
1 polymer ?
#
loop_
_entity_poly.entity_id
_entity_poly.type
_entity_poly.pdbx_seq_one_letter_code
_entity_poly.pdbx_strand_id
1 'polypeptide(L)'
;MKGEHTLKRMMENTQSLYISLFSEGKSDVLKELLHACVDEICGRPGPSYRKFANSMDWSRAEYEGVYKLISSLLRNPASLYMVEEKMPQEYHELPEQVQQNILTCLKVRREQLTDALLREHYKRKLPTVIDHDWRLKLVMGSSKMASLRESLLQLDLIIEDKGSRRIINLELNKDELDTIINNLEKLV
;
A
#
# COMPACT_ATOMS: atom_id res chain seq x y z
N MET A 1 -32.01 27.93 -16.42
CA MET A 1 -31.49 29.12 -15.69
C MET A 1 -31.49 29.03 -14.17
N LYS A 2 -32.49 28.47 -13.45
CA LYS A 2 -32.39 28.31 -11.96
C LYS A 2 -31.48 27.15 -11.50
N GLY A 3 -31.37 26.08 -12.30
CA GLY A 3 -30.52 24.91 -11.98
C GLY A 3 -29.00 25.20 -12.03
N GLU A 4 -28.54 25.93 -13.06
CA GLU A 4 -27.10 26.24 -13.24
C GLU A 4 -26.55 27.18 -12.16
N HIS A 5 -27.37 28.11 -11.67
CA HIS A 5 -26.99 29.01 -10.57
C HIS A 5 -26.83 28.29 -9.23
N THR A 6 -27.58 27.20 -9.03
CA THR A 6 -27.54 26.42 -7.79
C THR A 6 -26.31 25.50 -7.77
N LEU A 7 -25.96 24.92 -8.93
CA LEU A 7 -24.74 24.13 -9.11
C LEU A 7 -23.47 24.97 -8.96
N LYS A 8 -23.39 26.16 -9.57
CA LYS A 8 -22.26 27.08 -9.38
C LYS A 8 -22.03 27.45 -7.92
N ARG A 9 -23.11 27.78 -7.21
CA ARG A 9 -23.04 28.15 -5.79
C ARG A 9 -22.63 26.98 -4.88
N MET A 10 -23.01 25.74 -5.23
CA MET A 10 -22.54 24.54 -4.52
C MET A 10 -21.05 24.27 -4.78
N MET A 11 -20.58 24.45 -6.02
CA MET A 11 -19.16 24.29 -6.36
C MET A 11 -18.28 25.35 -5.68
N GLU A 12 -18.73 26.61 -5.63
CA GLU A 12 -18.05 27.71 -4.93
C GLU A 12 -17.97 27.49 -3.41
N ASN A 13 -19.03 26.93 -2.81
CA ASN A 13 -19.04 26.57 -1.38
C ASN A 13 -18.09 25.42 -1.05
N THR A 14 -18.00 24.42 -1.93
CA THR A 14 -17.08 23.28 -1.76
C THR A 14 -15.62 23.70 -1.96
N GLN A 15 -15.34 24.56 -2.94
CA GLN A 15 -14.00 25.12 -3.15
C GLN A 15 -13.55 25.99 -1.98
N SER A 16 -14.43 26.85 -1.44
CA SER A 16 -14.11 27.66 -0.27
C SER A 16 -13.87 26.82 0.99
N LEU A 17 -14.61 25.72 1.16
CA LEU A 17 -14.32 24.72 2.21
C LEU A 17 -12.93 24.11 2.03
N TYR A 18 -12.57 23.62 0.84
CA TYR A 18 -11.24 23.06 0.59
C TYR A 18 -10.11 24.08 0.77
N ILE A 19 -10.30 25.33 0.34
CA ILE A 19 -9.33 26.41 0.55
C ILE A 19 -9.13 26.68 2.05
N SER A 20 -10.19 26.64 2.85
CA SER A 20 -10.09 26.80 4.30
C SER A 20 -9.40 25.62 5.00
N LEU A 21 -9.63 24.40 4.50
CA LEU A 21 -9.02 23.18 5.02
C LEU A 21 -7.54 23.10 4.68
N PHE A 22 -7.15 23.57 3.49
CA PHE A 22 -5.80 23.46 2.93
C PHE A 22 -5.01 24.78 2.87
N SER A 23 -5.32 25.74 3.74
CA SER A 23 -4.63 27.03 3.80
C SER A 23 -3.10 26.88 3.89
N GLU A 24 -2.32 27.81 3.33
CA GLU A 24 -0.84 27.73 3.24
C GLU A 24 -0.13 27.39 4.56
N GLY A 25 -0.63 27.89 5.70
CA GLY A 25 -0.09 27.60 7.03
C GLY A 25 -0.25 26.15 7.51
N LYS A 26 -1.01 25.32 6.79
CA LYS A 26 -1.29 23.89 7.09
C LYS A 26 -0.63 22.93 6.08
N SER A 27 0.23 23.46 5.19
CA SER A 27 0.85 22.68 4.10
C SER A 27 1.74 21.54 4.60
N ASP A 28 2.50 21.74 5.68
CA ASP A 28 3.37 20.68 6.22
C ASP A 28 2.59 19.55 6.89
N VAL A 29 1.51 19.90 7.61
CA VAL A 29 0.62 18.91 8.20
C VAL A 29 -0.11 18.11 7.11
N LEU A 30 -0.46 18.74 6.00
CA LEU A 30 -1.01 18.05 4.82
C LEU A 30 0.00 17.07 4.20
N LYS A 31 1.28 17.46 4.08
CA LYS A 31 2.34 16.53 3.60
C LYS A 31 2.50 15.34 4.55
N GLU A 32 2.49 15.57 5.86
CA GLU A 32 2.53 14.50 6.85
C GLU A 32 1.32 13.56 6.72
N LEU A 33 0.13 14.10 6.51
CA LEU A 33 -1.09 13.32 6.29
C LEU A 33 -0.97 12.49 5.00
N LEU A 34 -0.51 13.09 3.91
CA LEU A 34 -0.27 12.38 2.64
C LEU A 34 0.68 11.20 2.83
N HIS A 35 1.82 11.42 3.48
CA HIS A 35 2.79 10.36 3.76
C HIS A 35 2.22 9.28 4.68
N ALA A 36 1.44 9.64 5.70
CA ALA A 36 0.78 8.69 6.58
C ALA A 36 -0.28 7.84 5.85
N CYS A 37 -1.03 8.42 4.91
CA CYS A 37 -1.95 7.67 4.05
C CYS A 37 -1.18 6.68 3.15
N VAL A 38 -0.04 7.08 2.60
CA VAL A 38 0.83 6.18 1.84
C VAL A 38 1.36 5.06 2.72
N ASP A 39 1.84 5.38 3.92
CA ASP A 39 2.31 4.38 4.89
C ASP A 39 1.24 3.33 5.17
N GLU A 40 -0.02 3.73 5.36
CA GLU A 40 -1.15 2.81 5.51
C GLU A 40 -1.33 1.88 4.30
N ILE A 41 -1.30 2.43 3.08
CA ILE A 41 -1.43 1.65 1.85
C ILE A 41 -0.28 0.63 1.74
N CYS A 42 0.93 1.02 2.16
CA CYS A 42 2.10 0.16 2.20
C CYS A 42 2.13 -0.81 3.41
N GLY A 43 1.06 -0.90 4.20
CA GLY A 43 0.93 -1.85 5.33
C GLY A 43 1.58 -1.40 6.64
N ARG A 44 1.95 -0.11 6.75
CA ARG A 44 2.45 0.52 7.98
C ARG A 44 1.30 1.20 8.74
N PRO A 45 1.50 1.65 9.99
CA PRO A 45 0.46 2.38 10.72
C PRO A 45 0.00 3.63 9.97
N GLY A 46 -1.31 3.75 9.76
CA GLY A 46 -1.92 4.87 9.03
C GLY A 46 -2.14 6.13 9.86
N PRO A 47 -2.76 7.16 9.26
CA PRO A 47 -3.03 8.42 9.94
C PRO A 47 -4.14 8.25 10.98
N SER A 48 -3.98 8.89 12.14
CA SER A 48 -5.01 8.89 13.19
C SER A 48 -5.46 10.31 13.52
N TYR A 49 -6.77 10.50 13.71
CA TYR A 49 -7.32 11.82 14.04
C TYR A 49 -6.63 12.45 15.25
N ARG A 50 -6.33 11.66 16.29
CA ARG A 50 -5.63 12.13 17.49
C ARG A 50 -4.27 12.78 17.21
N LYS A 51 -3.54 12.28 16.21
CA LYS A 51 -2.23 12.81 15.83
C LYS A 51 -2.33 14.18 15.16
N PHE A 52 -3.42 14.40 14.42
CA PHE A 52 -3.62 15.62 13.62
C PHE A 52 -4.55 16.65 14.28
N ALA A 53 -5.34 16.25 15.29
CA ALA A 53 -6.34 17.10 15.94
C ALA A 53 -5.78 18.37 16.61
N ASN A 54 -4.52 18.36 17.03
CA ASN A 54 -3.87 19.53 17.65
C ASN A 54 -3.25 20.49 16.61
N SER A 55 -2.97 19.99 15.41
CA SER A 55 -2.25 20.73 14.36
C SER A 55 -3.17 21.24 13.26
N MET A 56 -4.33 20.61 13.10
CA MET A 56 -5.39 21.00 12.19
C MET A 56 -6.63 21.29 13.03
N ASP A 57 -7.15 22.51 12.96
CA ASP A 57 -8.45 22.91 13.55
C ASP A 57 -9.65 22.22 12.87
N TRP A 58 -9.47 20.98 12.40
CA TRP A 58 -10.48 20.20 11.71
C TRP A 58 -11.34 19.47 12.75
N SER A 59 -12.64 19.54 12.53
CA SER A 59 -13.56 18.59 13.12
C SER A 59 -13.22 17.17 12.65
N ARG A 60 -13.65 16.17 13.44
CA ARG A 60 -13.50 14.76 13.06
C ARG A 60 -14.08 14.46 11.67
N ALA A 61 -15.22 15.05 11.35
CA ALA A 61 -15.90 14.83 10.07
C ALA A 61 -15.08 15.38 8.88
N GLU A 62 -14.48 16.56 9.04
CA GLU A 62 -13.60 17.14 8.02
C GLU A 62 -12.34 16.30 7.82
N TYR A 63 -11.70 15.85 8.91
CA TYR A 63 -10.56 14.94 8.83
C TYR A 63 -10.92 13.65 8.10
N GLU A 64 -12.03 13.00 8.46
CA GLU A 64 -12.47 11.75 7.82
C GLU A 64 -12.77 11.95 6.33
N GLY A 65 -13.37 13.08 5.95
CA GLY A 65 -13.61 13.46 4.57
C GLY A 65 -12.30 13.62 3.77
N VAL A 66 -11.36 14.40 4.30
CA VAL A 66 -10.05 14.62 3.66
C VAL A 66 -9.24 13.34 3.58
N TYR A 67 -9.20 12.56 4.66
CA TYR A 67 -8.52 11.26 4.71
C TYR A 67 -9.09 10.30 3.64
N LYS A 68 -10.42 10.22 3.52
CA LYS A 68 -11.07 9.39 2.52
C LYS A 68 -10.73 9.82 1.09
N LEU A 69 -10.76 11.13 0.82
CA LEU A 69 -10.43 11.72 -0.48
C LEU A 69 -8.97 11.43 -0.87
N ILE A 70 -8.03 11.71 0.03
CA ILE A 70 -6.60 11.45 -0.19
C ILE A 70 -6.35 9.96 -0.41
N SER A 71 -6.94 9.11 0.44
CA SER A 71 -6.77 7.66 0.33
C SER A 71 -7.34 7.10 -0.98
N SER A 72 -8.49 7.61 -1.44
CA SER A 72 -9.05 7.19 -2.74
C SER A 72 -8.18 7.62 -3.91
N LEU A 73 -7.63 8.84 -3.86
CA LEU A 73 -6.70 9.34 -4.88
C LEU A 73 -5.42 8.49 -4.92
N LEU A 74 -4.77 8.27 -3.77
CA LEU A 74 -3.52 7.51 -3.70
C LEU A 74 -3.68 6.03 -4.07
N ARG A 75 -4.87 5.45 -3.85
CA ARG A 75 -5.18 4.07 -4.28
C ARG A 75 -5.56 3.95 -5.75
N ASN A 76 -5.82 5.07 -6.44
CA ASN A 76 -6.17 5.04 -7.86
C ASN A 76 -4.90 4.78 -8.71
N PRO A 77 -4.86 3.70 -9.51
CA PRO A 77 -3.72 3.41 -10.37
C PRO A 77 -3.39 4.55 -11.35
N ALA A 78 -4.39 5.35 -11.73
CA ALA A 78 -4.20 6.47 -12.63
C ALA A 78 -3.25 7.54 -12.05
N SER A 79 -3.25 7.71 -10.73
CA SER A 79 -2.36 8.64 -10.03
C SER A 79 -0.88 8.24 -10.09
N LEU A 80 -0.57 6.96 -10.34
CA LEU A 80 0.81 6.49 -10.47
C LEU A 80 1.48 6.89 -11.79
N TYR A 81 0.70 7.30 -12.80
CA TYR A 81 1.26 7.82 -14.05
C TYR A 81 1.87 9.21 -13.88
N MET A 82 1.44 9.97 -12.85
CA MET A 82 1.87 11.36 -12.60
C MET A 82 1.71 12.28 -13.82
N VAL A 83 0.77 11.95 -14.71
CA VAL A 83 0.38 12.73 -15.88
C VAL A 83 -0.92 13.42 -15.51
N GLU A 84 -0.93 14.75 -15.54
CA GLU A 84 -2.04 15.56 -15.02
C GLU A 84 -3.36 15.21 -15.71
N GLU A 85 -3.36 14.99 -17.02
CA GLU A 85 -4.56 14.63 -17.80
C GLU A 85 -5.12 13.26 -17.47
N LYS A 86 -4.33 12.40 -16.82
CA LYS A 86 -4.74 11.07 -16.37
C LYS A 86 -5.16 11.05 -14.90
N MET A 87 -5.09 12.18 -14.20
CA MET A 87 -5.46 12.23 -12.79
C MET A 87 -6.99 12.08 -12.64
N PRO A 88 -7.46 11.54 -11.50
CA PRO A 88 -8.89 11.45 -11.22
C PRO A 88 -9.55 12.83 -11.16
N GLN A 89 -10.86 12.93 -11.44
CA GLN A 89 -11.58 14.21 -11.41
C GLN A 89 -11.45 14.90 -10.05
N GLU A 90 -11.45 14.12 -8.97
CA GLU A 90 -11.32 14.63 -7.61
C GLU A 90 -10.01 15.36 -7.36
N TYR A 91 -8.95 15.06 -8.12
CA TYR A 91 -7.68 15.78 -8.06
C TYR A 91 -7.81 17.18 -8.69
N HIS A 92 -8.51 17.31 -9.82
CA HIS A 92 -8.67 18.59 -10.51
C HIS A 92 -9.58 19.57 -9.75
N GLU A 93 -10.42 19.06 -8.85
CA GLU A 93 -11.27 19.87 -7.97
C GLU A 93 -10.52 20.46 -6.77
N LEU A 94 -9.29 19.98 -6.50
CA LEU A 94 -8.46 20.47 -5.40
C LEU A 94 -7.76 21.79 -5.74
N PRO A 95 -7.43 22.62 -4.73
CA PRO A 95 -6.58 23.79 -4.94
C PRO A 95 -5.21 23.42 -5.53
N GLU A 96 -4.65 24.28 -6.38
CA GLU A 96 -3.36 24.05 -7.08
C GLU A 96 -2.21 23.70 -6.11
N GLN A 97 -2.15 24.35 -4.96
CA GLN A 97 -1.15 24.05 -3.94
C GLN A 97 -1.24 22.61 -3.42
N VAL A 98 -2.46 22.09 -3.23
CA VAL A 98 -2.72 20.73 -2.77
C VAL A 98 -2.34 19.73 -3.85
N GLN A 99 -2.71 20.03 -5.09
CA GLN A 99 -2.32 19.25 -6.26
C GLN A 99 -0.80 19.09 -6.35
N GLN A 100 -0.03 20.17 -6.20
CA GLN A 100 1.44 20.14 -6.18
C GLN A 100 2.00 19.30 -5.03
N ASN A 101 1.42 19.38 -3.83
CA ASN A 101 1.83 18.55 -2.68
C ASN A 101 1.58 17.06 -2.94
N ILE A 102 0.43 16.71 -3.54
CA ILE A 102 0.10 15.34 -3.93
C ILE A 102 1.11 14.81 -4.97
N LEU A 103 1.39 15.58 -6.02
CA LEU A 103 2.38 15.18 -7.04
C LEU A 103 3.77 14.99 -6.45
N THR A 104 4.19 15.86 -5.52
CA THR A 104 5.48 15.74 -4.84
C THR A 104 5.55 14.47 -4.00
N CYS A 105 4.49 14.17 -3.24
CA CYS A 105 4.39 12.93 -2.48
C CYS A 105 4.43 11.69 -3.39
N LEU A 106 3.66 11.69 -4.49
CA LEU A 106 3.63 10.61 -5.46
C LEU A 106 5.00 10.38 -6.10
N LYS A 107 5.72 11.44 -6.48
CA LYS A 107 7.08 11.33 -7.05
C LYS A 107 8.03 10.57 -6.14
N VAL A 108 8.00 10.84 -4.83
CA VAL A 108 8.89 10.20 -3.85
C VAL A 108 8.44 8.78 -3.50
N ARG A 109 7.13 8.51 -3.49
CA ARG A 109 6.57 7.26 -2.97
C ARG A 109 6.01 6.31 -4.03
N ARG A 110 6.22 6.63 -5.31
CA ARG A 110 5.64 5.90 -6.45
C ARG A 110 5.94 4.40 -6.42
N GLU A 111 7.21 4.02 -6.21
CA GLU A 111 7.59 2.60 -6.22
C GLU A 111 6.90 1.84 -5.10
N GLN A 112 6.90 2.39 -3.89
CA GLN A 112 6.25 1.78 -2.72
C GLN A 112 4.74 1.65 -2.90
N LEU A 113 4.09 2.65 -3.48
CA LEU A 113 2.66 2.58 -3.82
C LEU A 113 2.38 1.56 -4.92
N THR A 114 3.23 1.53 -5.95
CA THR A 114 3.10 0.57 -7.07
C THR A 114 3.18 -0.85 -6.53
N ASP A 115 4.19 -1.16 -5.73
CA ASP A 115 4.35 -2.48 -5.11
C ASP A 115 3.18 -2.82 -4.19
N ALA A 116 2.75 -1.89 -3.35
CA ALA A 116 1.64 -2.12 -2.43
C ALA A 116 0.32 -2.38 -3.17
N LEU A 117 0.01 -1.58 -4.19
CA LEU A 117 -1.22 -1.71 -4.97
C LEU A 117 -1.19 -2.96 -5.86
N LEU A 118 -0.04 -3.32 -6.42
CA LEU A 118 0.14 -4.59 -7.13
C LEU A 118 -0.04 -5.77 -6.20
N ARG A 119 0.60 -5.77 -5.02
CA ARG A 119 0.42 -6.81 -4.01
C ARG A 119 -1.04 -6.94 -3.59
N GLU A 120 -1.71 -5.82 -3.33
CA GLU A 120 -3.14 -5.81 -3.02
C GLU A 120 -3.98 -6.40 -4.16
N HIS A 121 -3.66 -6.05 -5.41
CA HIS A 121 -4.34 -6.59 -6.59
C HIS A 121 -4.12 -8.10 -6.76
N TYR A 122 -2.87 -8.56 -6.64
CA TYR A 122 -2.52 -9.98 -6.77
C TYR A 122 -3.13 -10.79 -5.64
N LYS A 123 -3.06 -10.32 -4.39
CA LYS A 123 -3.70 -10.96 -3.23
C LYS A 123 -5.20 -11.21 -3.42
N ARG A 124 -5.90 -10.33 -4.16
CA ARG A 124 -7.32 -10.52 -4.47
C ARG A 124 -7.58 -11.55 -5.57
N LYS A 125 -6.62 -11.79 -6.46
CA LYS A 125 -6.81 -12.61 -7.68
C LYS A 125 -6.11 -13.96 -7.64
N LEU A 126 -4.95 -14.04 -6.99
CA LEU A 126 -4.04 -15.18 -7.02
C LEU A 126 -3.60 -15.55 -5.60
N PRO A 127 -3.39 -16.85 -5.34
CA PRO A 127 -2.67 -17.29 -4.16
C PRO A 127 -1.29 -16.66 -4.13
N THR A 128 -0.98 -15.91 -3.07
CA THR A 128 0.29 -15.18 -2.93
C THR A 128 1.02 -15.67 -1.70
N VAL A 129 2.33 -15.95 -1.83
CA VAL A 129 3.19 -16.23 -0.67
C VAL A 129 3.37 -14.93 0.10
N ILE A 130 2.91 -14.90 1.35
CA ILE A 130 2.95 -13.70 2.21
C ILE A 130 4.06 -13.76 3.24
N ASP A 131 4.50 -14.95 3.60
CA ASP A 131 5.53 -15.17 4.61
C ASP A 131 6.18 -16.54 4.39
N HIS A 132 7.39 -16.71 4.93
CA HIS A 132 8.11 -17.97 4.89
C HIS A 132 8.93 -18.17 6.17
N ASP A 133 8.91 -19.38 6.68
CA ASP A 133 9.76 -19.79 7.79
C ASP A 133 10.51 -21.07 7.39
N TRP A 134 11.67 -21.30 7.98
CA TRP A 134 12.50 -22.43 7.61
C TRP A 134 13.27 -22.99 8.80
N ARG A 135 13.58 -24.28 8.73
CA ARG A 135 14.38 -24.97 9.73
C ARG A 135 15.21 -26.08 9.11
N LEU A 136 16.45 -26.21 9.57
CA LEU A 136 17.34 -27.28 9.15
C LEU A 136 17.18 -28.49 10.08
N LYS A 137 16.98 -29.67 9.50
CA LYS A 137 16.91 -30.96 10.20
C LYS A 137 18.11 -31.80 9.80
N LEU A 138 18.77 -32.39 10.78
CA LEU A 138 19.77 -33.42 10.54
C LEU A 138 19.13 -34.79 10.76
N VAL A 139 18.95 -35.55 9.69
CA VAL A 139 18.43 -36.92 9.75
C VAL A 139 19.60 -37.88 9.91
N MET A 140 19.52 -38.75 10.93
CA MET A 140 20.54 -39.75 11.23
C MET A 140 19.97 -41.16 11.05
N GLY A 141 20.64 -41.98 10.24
CA GLY A 141 20.33 -43.40 10.11
C GLY A 141 20.61 -44.17 11.41
N SER A 142 19.73 -45.11 11.76
CA SER A 142 19.79 -45.88 13.01
C SER A 142 20.52 -47.23 12.90
N SER A 143 21.00 -47.63 11.72
CA SER A 143 21.58 -48.95 11.48
C SER A 143 23.11 -48.92 11.42
N LYS A 144 23.75 -50.00 11.91
CA LYS A 144 25.22 -50.19 11.95
C LYS A 144 25.92 -50.15 10.57
N MET A 145 25.18 -50.16 9.47
CA MET A 145 25.71 -50.20 8.10
C MET A 145 25.32 -48.99 7.23
N ALA A 146 24.50 -48.07 7.73
CA ALA A 146 24.15 -46.86 7.00
C ALA A 146 24.27 -45.65 7.94
N SER A 147 25.47 -45.07 8.01
CA SER A 147 25.66 -43.74 8.59
C SER A 147 25.15 -42.66 7.63
N LEU A 148 23.89 -42.73 7.24
CA LEU A 148 23.26 -41.68 6.44
C LEU A 148 23.11 -40.47 7.35
N ARG A 149 23.89 -39.42 7.08
CA ARG A 149 23.74 -38.10 7.67
C ARG A 149 23.31 -37.18 6.55
N GLU A 150 22.04 -36.82 6.55
CA GLU A 150 21.49 -35.93 5.54
C GLU A 150 20.91 -34.70 6.22
N SER A 151 21.26 -33.52 5.70
CA SER A 151 20.69 -32.26 6.14
C SER A 151 19.54 -31.92 5.21
N LEU A 152 18.34 -31.82 5.78
CA LEU A 152 17.12 -31.46 5.08
C LEU A 152 16.63 -30.10 5.55
N LEU A 153 16.24 -29.25 4.61
CA LEU A 153 15.52 -28.01 4.90
C LEU A 153 14.03 -28.31 4.97
N GLN A 154 13.38 -28.02 6.10
CA GLN A 154 11.94 -27.85 6.11
C GLN A 154 11.64 -26.36 5.88
N LEU A 155 10.86 -26.08 4.83
CA LEU A 155 10.41 -24.76 4.43
C LEU A 155 8.90 -24.67 4.52
N ASP A 156 8.41 -23.72 5.30
CA ASP A 156 7.00 -23.45 5.50
C ASP A 156 6.64 -22.16 4.76
N LEU A 157 5.86 -22.26 3.68
CA LEU A 157 5.38 -21.12 2.91
C LEU A 157 3.95 -20.78 3.33
N ILE A 158 3.75 -19.59 3.88
CA ILE A 158 2.42 -19.10 4.21
C ILE A 158 1.81 -18.46 2.96
N ILE A 159 0.74 -19.06 2.47
CA ILE A 159 0.01 -18.61 1.29
C ILE A 159 -1.32 -18.04 1.72
N GLU A 160 -1.63 -16.85 1.20
CA GLU A 160 -2.94 -16.24 1.35
C GLU A 160 -3.68 -16.30 0.01
N ASP A 161 -4.91 -16.82 0.05
CA ASP A 161 -5.81 -16.88 -1.11
C ASP A 161 -7.22 -16.50 -0.68
N LYS A 162 -7.76 -15.43 -1.25
CA LYS A 162 -9.13 -14.92 -1.02
C LYS A 162 -9.51 -14.82 0.47
N GLY A 163 -8.56 -14.42 1.32
CA GLY A 163 -8.75 -14.25 2.75
C GLY A 163 -8.57 -15.52 3.59
N SER A 164 -8.37 -16.68 2.95
CA SER A 164 -7.92 -17.90 3.62
C SER A 164 -6.40 -17.96 3.66
N ARG A 165 -5.84 -18.45 4.77
CA ARG A 165 -4.40 -18.69 4.92
C ARG A 165 -4.15 -20.18 5.02
N ARG A 166 -3.16 -20.66 4.28
CA ARG A 166 -2.68 -22.05 4.35
C ARG A 166 -1.16 -22.07 4.38
N ILE A 167 -0.60 -23.13 4.95
CA ILE A 167 0.83 -23.34 4.99
C ILE A 167 1.17 -24.49 4.07
N ILE A 168 2.05 -24.27 3.09
CA ILE A 168 2.68 -25.33 2.31
C ILE A 168 3.99 -25.68 2.99
N ASN A 169 4.10 -26.91 3.49
CA ASN A 169 5.32 -27.44 4.07
C ASN A 169 6.07 -28.21 2.97
N LEU A 170 7.33 -27.86 2.75
CA LEU A 170 8.25 -28.56 1.86
C LEU A 170 9.42 -29.09 2.68
N GLU A 171 9.86 -30.31 2.38
CA GLU A 171 11.12 -30.83 2.91
C GLU A 171 12.04 -31.07 1.72
N LEU A 172 13.21 -30.44 1.73
CA LEU A 172 14.09 -30.32 0.58
C LEU A 172 15.51 -30.71 0.99
N ASN A 173 16.16 -31.54 0.17
CA ASN A 173 17.61 -31.68 0.25
C ASN A 173 18.31 -30.48 -0.45
N LYS A 174 19.65 -30.46 -0.41
CA LYS A 174 20.42 -29.37 -0.99
C LYS A 174 20.18 -29.21 -2.49
N ASP A 175 20.17 -30.30 -3.25
CA ASP A 175 20.06 -30.25 -4.71
C ASP A 175 18.66 -29.78 -5.15
N GLU A 176 17.61 -30.17 -4.42
CA GLU A 176 16.24 -29.71 -4.63
C GLU A 176 16.09 -28.21 -4.31
N LEU A 177 16.70 -27.75 -3.22
CA LEU A 177 16.73 -26.33 -2.86
C LEU A 177 17.46 -25.50 -3.92
N ASP A 178 18.65 -25.94 -4.33
CA ASP A 178 19.44 -25.30 -5.38
C ASP A 178 18.64 -25.24 -6.68
N THR A 179 17.88 -26.28 -7.02
CA THR A 179 16.98 -26.29 -8.19
C THR A 179 15.87 -25.25 -8.09
N ILE A 180 15.24 -25.12 -6.92
CA ILE A 180 14.19 -24.11 -6.69
C ILE A 180 14.76 -22.70 -6.82
N ILE A 181 15.89 -22.41 -6.18
CA ILE A 181 16.56 -21.09 -6.23
C ILE A 181 16.90 -20.74 -7.68
N ASN A 182 17.59 -21.64 -8.39
CA ASN A 182 17.98 -21.42 -9.79
C ASN A 182 16.78 -21.19 -10.73
N ASN A 183 15.62 -21.79 -10.44
CA ASN A 183 14.41 -21.57 -11.23
C ASN A 183 13.73 -20.25 -10.89
N LEU A 184 13.75 -19.83 -9.62
CA LEU A 184 13.20 -18.54 -9.21
C LEU A 184 14.05 -17.37 -9.70
N GLU A 185 15.37 -17.48 -9.67
CA GLU A 185 16.29 -16.43 -10.16
C GLU A 185 16.14 -16.17 -11.67
N LYS A 186 15.70 -17.16 -12.46
CA LYS A 186 15.42 -16.98 -13.90
C LYS A 186 14.15 -16.18 -14.18
N LEU A 187 13.27 -16.02 -13.18
CA LEU A 187 12.00 -15.30 -13.32
C LEU A 187 12.12 -13.82 -12.93
N VAL A 188 13.27 -13.41 -12.38
CA VAL A 188 13.62 -12.04 -11.97
C VAL A 188 14.51 -11.41 -13.03
#